data_AF-A0AAW0WQ74-F1
#
_entry.id   AF-A0AAW0WQ74-F1
#
_cell.length_a   1.000
_cell.length_b   1.000
_cell.length_c   1.000
_cell.angle_alpha   90.00
_cell.angle_beta   90.00
_cell.angle_gamma   90.00
#
_symmetry.space_group_name_H-M   'P 1'
#
loop_
_entity.id
_entity.type
_entity.pdbx_description
1 polymer ?
#
loop_
_entity_poly.entity_id
_entity_poly.type
_entity_poly.pdbx_seq_one_letter_code
_entity_poly.pdbx_strand_id
1 'polypeptide(L)'
;MPQEFWEHSILEKPGGREMVCHAYAWDFCNGKDFRIRQCTDVTMNDLIVVHHEMGHVEYFLQYRHLPKIFRAGANPGFHEAIGDVLALSVSTPKHLHKIGLLKEVRNDHEEDINYLLRIALEKVAFLPFGYLVDLWRWDVFSNKIHEDDWNCAWWDLRYNMQGIKPPVHRSEHDFDPGAKFHITTSHPYIQYFVSCVIQFQLHKALCMKAGEYDPLDPAKPLHKCDIYQSKEAGNALGDLLQSGSSKEWPKVMAALTGTHRMDASVLREYFKPLEMWLTEDNERNGEFIGWETDEVLCTREKVMMDTKSDH
;
A
#
# COMPACT_ATOMS: atom_id res chain seq x y z
N MET A 1 18.55 15.66 -2.89
CA MET A 1 17.89 16.08 -1.64
C MET A 1 18.42 17.42 -1.15
N PRO A 2 17.55 18.32 -0.65
CA PRO A 2 17.97 19.55 0.05
C PRO A 2 18.79 19.25 1.31
N GLN A 3 19.57 20.23 1.77
CA GLN A 3 20.43 20.07 2.94
C GLN A 3 19.60 19.91 4.23
N GLU A 4 18.51 20.68 4.34
CA GLU A 4 17.61 20.69 5.49
C GLU A 4 16.97 19.31 5.74
N PHE A 5 16.77 18.50 4.69
CA PHE A 5 16.28 17.14 4.82
C PHE A 5 17.23 16.28 5.66
N TRP A 6 18.52 16.33 5.39
CA TRP A 6 19.53 15.53 6.11
C TRP A 6 19.75 16.05 7.52
N GLU A 7 19.71 17.36 7.71
CA GLU A 7 19.95 17.99 9.00
C GLU A 7 18.80 17.77 9.99
N HIS A 8 17.56 17.70 9.50
CA HIS A 8 16.38 17.71 10.36
C HIS A 8 15.53 16.44 10.36
N SER A 9 15.78 15.49 9.45
CA SER A 9 15.10 14.19 9.49
C SER A 9 15.56 13.35 10.67
N ILE A 10 14.67 12.48 11.16
CA ILE A 10 15.00 11.47 12.16
C ILE A 10 15.03 10.13 11.42
N LEU A 11 16.24 9.64 11.14
CA LEU A 11 16.47 8.41 10.38
C LEU A 11 16.86 7.22 11.25
N GLU A 12 17.09 7.45 12.55
CA GLU A 12 17.39 6.41 13.53
C GLU A 12 16.62 6.70 14.82
N LYS A 13 16.28 5.65 15.57
CA LYS A 13 15.62 5.83 16.86
C LYS A 13 16.60 6.48 17.86
N PRO A 14 16.28 7.68 18.35
CA PRO A 14 17.08 8.38 19.34
C PRO A 14 16.99 7.67 20.71
N GLY A 15 18.14 7.50 21.37
CA GLY A 15 18.18 6.94 22.72
C GLY A 15 17.48 7.83 23.76
N GLY A 16 16.82 7.21 24.74
CA GLY A 16 16.32 7.90 25.94
C GLY A 16 15.06 8.76 25.76
N ARG A 17 14.36 8.67 24.62
CA ARG A 17 13.05 9.32 24.42
C ARG A 17 12.03 8.40 23.77
N GLU A 18 10.78 8.50 24.22
CA GLU A 18 9.66 7.88 23.54
C GLU A 18 9.30 8.67 22.27
N MET A 19 8.95 7.94 21.20
CA MET A 19 8.47 8.53 19.97
C MET A 19 7.62 7.54 19.18
N VAL A 20 6.76 8.07 18.32
CA VAL A 20 6.02 7.27 17.34
C VAL A 20 7.00 6.84 16.25
N CYS A 21 7.29 5.54 16.17
CA CYS A 21 8.21 4.96 15.18
C CYS A 21 7.57 4.63 13.83
N HIS A 22 6.24 4.77 13.69
CA HIS A 22 5.61 4.64 12.38
C HIS A 22 6.20 5.69 11.42
N ALA A 23 6.73 5.20 10.30
CA ALA A 23 7.37 6.00 9.27
C ALA A 23 6.41 7.06 8.74
N TYR A 24 6.95 8.24 8.45
CA TYR A 24 6.17 9.34 7.91
C TYR A 24 7.06 10.39 7.26
N ALA A 25 6.65 10.87 6.08
CA ALA A 25 7.23 11.99 5.37
C ALA A 25 6.45 13.29 5.62
N TRP A 26 7.16 14.38 5.85
CA TRP A 26 6.60 15.70 6.22
C TRP A 26 6.95 16.77 5.19
N ASP A 27 5.94 17.50 4.71
CA ASP A 27 6.09 18.80 4.03
C ASP A 27 5.76 19.93 5.01
N PHE A 28 6.75 20.76 5.36
CA PHE A 28 6.56 21.93 6.24
C PHE A 28 5.93 23.12 5.53
N CYS A 29 5.49 22.94 4.28
CA CYS A 29 4.65 23.85 3.52
C CYS A 29 5.31 25.19 3.15
N ASN A 30 6.60 25.36 3.47
CA ASN A 30 7.38 26.56 3.19
C ASN A 30 8.16 26.48 1.86
N GLY A 31 8.07 25.35 1.14
CA GLY A 31 8.75 25.10 -0.12
C GLY A 31 10.25 24.81 -0.02
N LYS A 32 10.77 24.62 1.20
CA LYS A 32 12.20 24.41 1.48
C LYS A 32 12.45 23.18 2.36
N ASP A 33 11.62 22.98 3.38
CA ASP A 33 11.84 22.03 4.46
C ASP A 33 10.91 20.81 4.31
N PHE A 34 11.54 19.66 4.10
CA PHE A 34 10.91 18.37 3.91
C PHE A 34 11.69 17.34 4.72
N ARG A 35 11.01 16.44 5.43
CA ARG A 35 11.67 15.55 6.39
C ARG A 35 11.07 14.16 6.38
N ILE A 36 11.85 13.18 6.80
CA ILE A 36 11.35 11.84 7.17
C ILE A 36 11.54 11.64 8.66
N ARG A 37 10.59 10.95 9.28
CA ARG A 37 10.73 10.39 10.62
C ARG A 37 10.50 8.88 10.54
N GLN A 38 11.58 8.11 10.62
CA GLN A 38 11.56 6.66 10.61
C GLN A 38 12.57 6.13 11.64
N CYS A 39 12.17 5.12 12.42
CA CYS A 39 13.09 4.38 13.29
C CYS A 39 13.72 3.26 12.45
N THR A 40 14.65 3.60 11.56
CA THR A 40 15.17 2.66 10.56
C THR A 40 16.10 1.61 11.17
N ASP A 41 15.84 0.35 10.84
CA ASP A 41 16.72 -0.79 11.08
C ASP A 41 17.36 -1.29 9.77
N VAL A 42 18.49 -1.98 9.86
CA VAL A 42 19.20 -2.50 8.67
C VAL A 42 18.55 -3.81 8.19
N THR A 43 17.40 -3.68 7.52
CA THR A 43 16.63 -4.82 6.97
C THR A 43 16.12 -4.54 5.55
N MET A 44 15.76 -5.60 4.81
CA MET A 44 15.15 -5.46 3.48
C MET A 44 13.82 -4.70 3.55
N ASN A 45 13.00 -4.97 4.59
CA ASN A 45 11.74 -4.27 4.80
C ASN A 45 11.96 -2.77 4.94
N ASP A 46 12.92 -2.36 5.76
CA ASP A 46 13.20 -0.95 6.00
C ASP A 46 13.84 -0.26 4.80
N LEU A 47 14.60 -0.99 3.97
CA LEU A 47 15.06 -0.49 2.68
C LEU A 47 13.88 -0.14 1.76
N ILE A 48 12.86 -1.00 1.71
CA ILE A 48 11.63 -0.77 0.93
C ILE A 48 10.86 0.43 1.50
N VAL A 49 10.69 0.50 2.82
CA VAL A 49 10.01 1.62 3.51
C VAL A 49 10.74 2.94 3.25
N VAL A 50 12.08 2.96 3.29
CA VAL A 50 12.85 4.17 2.97
C VAL A 50 12.54 4.65 1.55
N HIS A 51 12.43 3.76 0.56
CA HIS A 51 12.06 4.15 -0.81
C HIS A 51 10.63 4.66 -0.90
N HIS A 52 9.70 4.05 -0.15
CA HIS A 52 8.32 4.52 -0.06
C HIS A 52 8.25 5.96 0.45
N GLU A 53 8.88 6.23 1.61
CA GLU A 53 8.89 7.57 2.22
C GLU A 53 9.65 8.59 1.36
N MET A 54 10.75 8.19 0.73
CA MET A 54 11.47 9.05 -0.21
C MET A 54 10.63 9.40 -1.44
N GLY A 55 9.75 8.50 -1.89
CA GLY A 55 8.78 8.79 -2.95
C GLY A 55 7.81 9.91 -2.56
N HIS A 56 7.35 9.94 -1.30
CA HIS A 56 6.57 11.08 -0.80
C HIS A 56 7.37 12.38 -0.83
N VAL A 57 8.63 12.35 -0.37
CA VAL A 57 9.48 13.55 -0.34
C VAL A 57 9.78 14.07 -1.74
N GLU A 58 10.05 13.19 -2.70
CA GLU A 58 10.21 13.58 -4.10
C GLU A 58 8.91 14.18 -4.66
N TYR A 59 7.75 13.64 -4.31
CA TYR A 59 6.48 14.26 -4.69
C TYR A 59 6.34 15.69 -4.12
N PHE A 60 6.67 15.87 -2.83
CA PHE A 60 6.69 17.19 -2.19
C PHE A 60 7.59 18.17 -2.94
N LEU A 61 8.79 17.74 -3.29
CA LEU A 61 9.78 18.55 -4.01
C LEU A 61 9.27 18.96 -5.40
N GLN A 62 8.59 18.06 -6.11
CA GLN A 62 8.10 18.32 -7.47
C GLN A 62 7.00 19.39 -7.49
N TYR A 63 6.00 19.31 -6.60
CA TYR A 63 4.90 20.27 -6.58
C TYR A 63 5.12 21.50 -5.69
N ARG A 64 6.28 21.63 -5.03
CA ARG A 64 6.55 22.75 -4.09
C ARG A 64 6.40 24.15 -4.67
N HIS A 65 6.45 24.29 -5.99
CA HIS A 65 6.32 25.55 -6.71
C HIS A 65 4.85 25.99 -6.89
N LEU A 66 3.89 25.07 -6.72
CA LEU A 66 2.46 25.36 -6.86
C LEU A 66 1.93 26.22 -5.68
N PRO A 67 0.77 26.88 -5.85
CA PRO A 67 0.02 27.45 -4.73
C PRO A 67 -0.25 26.40 -3.65
N LYS A 68 -0.27 26.80 -2.37
CA LYS A 68 -0.38 25.87 -1.23
C LYS A 68 -1.57 24.90 -1.34
N ILE A 69 -2.71 25.37 -1.86
CA ILE A 69 -3.92 24.56 -2.07
C ILE A 69 -3.72 23.40 -3.05
N PHE A 70 -2.71 23.48 -3.93
CA PHE A 70 -2.40 22.43 -4.92
C PHE A 70 -1.20 21.56 -4.55
N ARG A 71 -0.60 21.78 -3.37
CA ARG A 71 0.53 20.99 -2.83
C ARG A 71 0.02 19.76 -2.10
N ALA A 72 -0.55 18.85 -2.87
CA ALA A 72 -1.01 17.53 -2.46
C ALA A 72 -0.98 16.60 -3.67
N GLY A 73 -1.16 15.30 -3.46
CA GLY A 73 -1.34 14.34 -4.55
C GLY A 73 -2.65 14.60 -5.31
N ALA A 74 -2.72 14.16 -6.57
CA ALA A 74 -3.92 14.34 -7.40
C ALA A 74 -5.20 13.75 -6.76
N ASN A 75 -5.03 12.68 -5.98
CA ASN A 75 -5.93 12.22 -4.93
C ASN A 75 -5.08 11.54 -3.83
N PRO A 76 -5.63 11.16 -2.67
CA PRO A 76 -4.86 10.53 -1.59
C PRO A 76 -4.11 9.25 -2.03
N GLY A 77 -4.71 8.42 -2.90
CA GLY A 77 -4.08 7.19 -3.38
C GLY A 77 -2.85 7.43 -4.26
N PHE A 78 -2.76 8.56 -4.97
CA PHE A 78 -1.54 8.91 -5.72
C PHE A 78 -0.34 9.08 -4.80
N HIS A 79 -0.51 9.70 -3.63
CA HIS A 79 0.62 9.97 -2.75
C HIS A 79 1.30 8.67 -2.30
N GLU A 80 0.48 7.71 -1.88
CA GLU A 80 0.85 6.35 -1.50
C GLU A 80 1.43 5.54 -2.67
N ALA A 81 0.82 5.66 -3.86
CA ALA A 81 1.25 4.89 -5.03
C ALA A 81 2.66 5.25 -5.50
N ILE A 82 3.03 6.53 -5.41
CA ILE A 82 4.35 7.01 -5.87
C ILE A 82 5.48 6.41 -5.01
N GLY A 83 5.29 6.31 -3.70
CA GLY A 83 6.23 5.61 -2.83
C GLY A 83 6.39 4.15 -3.24
N ASP A 84 5.26 3.46 -3.44
CA ASP A 84 5.24 2.04 -3.76
C ASP A 84 5.77 1.67 -5.15
N VAL A 85 5.57 2.53 -6.15
CA VAL A 85 6.06 2.30 -7.53
C VAL A 85 7.58 2.12 -7.57
N LEU A 86 8.31 2.94 -6.80
CA LEU A 86 9.76 2.85 -6.72
C LEU A 86 10.18 1.57 -5.98
N ALA A 87 9.47 1.26 -4.89
CA ALA A 87 9.69 0.06 -4.10
C ALA A 87 9.53 -1.24 -4.92
N LEU A 88 8.60 -1.28 -5.88
CA LEU A 88 8.45 -2.43 -6.79
C LEU A 88 9.75 -2.71 -7.56
N SER A 89 10.35 -1.71 -8.20
CA SER A 89 11.63 -1.89 -8.92
C SER A 89 12.78 -2.24 -7.98
N VAL A 90 12.88 -1.57 -6.83
CA VAL A 90 13.94 -1.80 -5.83
C VAL A 90 13.92 -3.23 -5.29
N SER A 91 12.72 -3.81 -5.14
CA SER A 91 12.54 -5.15 -4.60
C SER A 91 12.92 -6.28 -5.57
N THR A 92 13.18 -5.97 -6.84
CA THR A 92 13.50 -6.98 -7.85
C THR A 92 14.89 -7.59 -7.63
N PRO A 93 15.09 -8.90 -7.89
CA PRO A 93 16.43 -9.50 -7.87
C PRO A 93 17.42 -8.78 -8.79
N LYS A 94 16.94 -8.30 -9.95
CA LYS A 94 17.73 -7.51 -10.91
C LYS A 94 18.30 -6.25 -10.27
N HIS A 95 17.48 -5.49 -9.54
CA HIS A 95 17.93 -4.27 -8.86
C HIS A 95 18.90 -4.59 -7.73
N LEU A 96 18.55 -5.54 -6.85
CA LEU A 96 19.40 -5.96 -5.73
C LEU A 96 20.80 -6.41 -6.17
N HIS A 97 20.89 -7.05 -7.34
CA HIS A 97 22.17 -7.42 -7.93
C HIS A 97 22.96 -6.21 -8.43
N LYS A 98 22.32 -5.28 -9.14
CA LYS A 98 22.97 -4.03 -9.60
C LYS A 98 23.57 -3.21 -8.47
N ILE A 99 22.92 -3.19 -7.30
CA ILE A 99 23.41 -2.45 -6.11
C ILE A 99 24.30 -3.30 -5.19
N GLY A 100 24.62 -4.54 -5.57
CA GLY A 100 25.56 -5.40 -4.83
C GLY A 100 25.01 -6.08 -3.58
N LEU A 101 23.69 -6.06 -3.35
CA LEU A 101 23.04 -6.76 -2.24
C LEU A 101 22.70 -8.22 -2.57
N LEU A 102 22.66 -8.58 -3.86
CA LEU A 102 22.48 -9.96 -4.32
C LEU A 102 23.64 -10.38 -5.23
N LYS A 103 24.31 -11.50 -4.91
CA LYS A 103 25.51 -11.94 -5.63
C LYS A 103 25.25 -12.44 -7.04
N GLU A 104 24.20 -13.23 -7.21
CA GLU A 104 23.81 -13.84 -8.48
C GLU A 104 22.30 -13.71 -8.65
N VAL A 105 21.86 -13.44 -9.87
CA VAL A 105 20.45 -13.51 -10.25
C VAL A 105 20.28 -14.77 -11.05
N ARG A 106 19.50 -15.74 -10.54
CA ARG A 106 19.07 -16.84 -11.39
C ARG A 106 17.80 -16.39 -12.09
N ASN A 107 17.67 -16.81 -13.34
CA ASN A 107 16.49 -16.56 -14.15
C ASN A 107 15.80 -17.89 -14.37
N ASP A 108 15.40 -18.55 -13.28
CA ASP A 108 14.59 -19.75 -13.32
C ASP A 108 13.16 -19.47 -12.83
N HIS A 109 12.25 -20.34 -13.24
CA HIS A 109 10.84 -20.20 -12.96
C HIS A 109 10.53 -20.29 -11.46
N GLU A 110 11.28 -21.10 -10.70
CA GLU A 110 11.03 -21.31 -9.27
C GLU A 110 11.34 -20.05 -8.46
N GLU A 111 12.45 -19.35 -8.78
CA GLU A 111 12.76 -18.06 -8.18
C GLU A 111 11.73 -16.98 -8.52
N ASP A 112 11.22 -16.97 -9.75
CA ASP A 112 10.16 -16.03 -10.15
C ASP A 112 8.88 -16.25 -9.35
N ILE A 113 8.47 -17.52 -9.14
CA ILE A 113 7.32 -17.86 -8.32
C ILE A 113 7.55 -17.48 -6.85
N ASN A 114 8.72 -17.78 -6.28
CA ASN A 114 9.07 -17.39 -4.91
C ASN A 114 9.00 -15.86 -4.71
N TYR A 115 9.56 -15.11 -5.67
CA TYR A 115 9.51 -13.65 -5.65
C TYR A 115 8.07 -13.13 -5.76
N LEU A 116 7.30 -13.63 -6.74
CA LEU A 116 5.92 -13.20 -6.94
C LEU A 116 5.05 -13.53 -5.73
N LEU A 117 5.21 -14.71 -5.11
CA LEU A 117 4.47 -15.09 -3.91
C LEU A 117 4.77 -14.14 -2.75
N ARG A 118 6.05 -13.80 -2.52
CA ARG A 118 6.43 -12.81 -1.51
C ARG A 118 5.73 -11.47 -1.74
N ILE A 119 5.77 -10.95 -2.97
CA ILE A 119 5.10 -9.69 -3.32
C ILE A 119 3.57 -9.80 -3.21
N ALA A 120 2.99 -10.96 -3.54
CA ALA A 120 1.54 -11.19 -3.42
C ALA A 120 1.06 -11.21 -1.97
N LEU A 121 1.86 -11.76 -1.04
CA LEU A 121 1.58 -11.71 0.39
C LEU A 121 1.57 -10.27 0.93
N GLU A 122 2.37 -9.37 0.34
CA GLU A 122 2.39 -7.96 0.71
C GLU A 122 1.27 -7.15 0.03
N LYS A 123 0.97 -7.42 -1.26
CA LYS A 123 0.06 -6.59 -2.08
C LYS A 123 -1.32 -7.20 -2.25
N VAL A 124 -1.42 -8.45 -2.70
CA VAL A 124 -2.71 -9.11 -2.98
C VAL A 124 -3.44 -9.44 -1.68
N ALA A 125 -2.76 -10.03 -0.70
CA ALA A 125 -3.35 -10.35 0.59
C ALA A 125 -3.76 -9.09 1.39
N PHE A 126 -3.14 -7.94 1.09
CA PHE A 126 -3.49 -6.66 1.67
C PHE A 126 -4.79 -6.07 1.11
N LEU A 127 -5.11 -6.26 -0.17
CA LEU A 127 -6.23 -5.57 -0.84
C LEU A 127 -7.57 -5.69 -0.10
N PRO A 128 -8.02 -6.87 0.36
CA PRO A 128 -9.30 -6.93 1.07
C PRO A 128 -9.24 -6.18 2.41
N PHE A 129 -8.10 -6.21 3.12
CA PHE A 129 -7.90 -5.40 4.32
C PHE A 129 -7.92 -3.89 4.03
N GLY A 130 -7.23 -3.47 2.97
CA GLY A 130 -7.20 -2.08 2.51
C GLY A 130 -8.60 -1.52 2.22
N TYR A 131 -9.52 -2.36 1.73
CA TYR A 131 -10.89 -1.97 1.45
C TYR A 131 -11.80 -2.03 2.68
N LEU A 132 -11.76 -3.13 3.45
CA LEU A 132 -12.72 -3.36 4.53
C LEU A 132 -12.62 -2.35 5.67
N VAL A 133 -11.44 -1.75 5.90
CA VAL A 133 -11.23 -0.79 6.99
C VAL A 133 -12.11 0.43 6.82
N ASP A 134 -12.10 1.04 5.63
CA ASP A 134 -12.94 2.21 5.37
C ASP A 134 -14.38 1.80 5.05
N LEU A 135 -14.64 0.59 4.52
CA LEU A 135 -16.00 0.06 4.42
C LEU A 135 -16.68 -0.01 5.79
N TRP A 136 -15.99 -0.55 6.80
CA TRP A 136 -16.47 -0.55 8.19
C TRP A 136 -16.71 0.87 8.69
N ARG A 137 -15.75 1.79 8.49
CA ARG A 137 -15.90 3.20 8.93
C ARG A 137 -17.06 3.91 8.25
N TRP A 138 -17.28 3.70 6.96
CA TRP A 138 -18.39 4.30 6.22
C TRP A 138 -19.73 3.79 6.73
N ASP A 139 -19.83 2.49 7.00
CA ASP A 139 -21.03 1.89 7.58
C ASP A 139 -21.29 2.39 9.02
N VAL A 140 -20.24 2.65 9.81
CA VAL A 140 -20.33 3.32 11.13
C VAL A 140 -20.75 4.79 10.98
N PHE A 141 -20.08 5.57 10.12
CA PHE A 141 -20.35 7.00 9.92
C PHE A 141 -21.74 7.27 9.35
N SER A 142 -22.27 6.36 8.54
CA SER A 142 -23.62 6.43 8.00
C SER A 142 -24.69 5.86 8.95
N ASN A 143 -24.30 5.39 10.14
CA ASN A 143 -25.17 4.74 11.13
C ASN A 143 -25.88 3.48 10.60
N LYS A 144 -25.28 2.80 9.61
CA LYS A 144 -25.74 1.50 9.11
C LYS A 144 -25.36 0.38 10.09
N ILE A 145 -24.22 0.51 10.76
CA ILE A 145 -23.84 -0.32 11.92
C ILE A 145 -24.08 0.52 13.18
N HIS A 146 -24.95 0.03 14.07
CA HIS A 146 -25.20 0.67 15.37
C HIS A 146 -23.98 0.53 16.29
N GLU A 147 -23.81 1.45 17.25
CA GLU A 147 -22.69 1.42 18.20
C GLU A 147 -22.57 0.07 18.94
N ASP A 148 -23.70 -0.52 19.30
CA ASP A 148 -23.79 -1.83 19.95
C ASP A 148 -23.33 -3.01 19.07
N ASP A 149 -22.97 -2.79 17.80
CA ASP A 149 -22.59 -3.82 16.83
C ASP A 149 -21.20 -3.57 16.19
N TRP A 150 -20.45 -2.58 16.68
CA TRP A 150 -19.20 -2.13 16.05
C TRP A 150 -18.15 -3.22 15.96
N ASN A 151 -17.92 -3.98 17.03
CA ASN A 151 -16.84 -4.94 17.08
C ASN A 151 -17.16 -6.21 16.30
N CYS A 152 -18.39 -6.72 16.39
CA CYS A 152 -18.78 -7.91 15.64
C CYS A 152 -18.91 -7.61 14.14
N ALA A 153 -19.41 -6.43 13.75
CA ALA A 153 -19.42 -6.05 12.34
C ALA A 153 -18.00 -5.94 11.75
N TRP A 154 -17.01 -5.54 12.55
CA TRP A 154 -15.60 -5.60 12.13
C TRP A 154 -15.16 -7.03 11.84
N TRP A 155 -15.39 -7.98 12.76
CA TRP A 155 -15.01 -9.38 12.55
C TRP A 155 -15.78 -10.06 11.43
N ASP A 156 -17.05 -9.72 11.22
CA ASP A 156 -17.83 -10.18 10.06
C ASP A 156 -17.16 -9.76 8.76
N LEU A 157 -16.70 -8.50 8.65
CA LEU A 157 -15.97 -8.02 7.47
C LEU A 157 -14.61 -8.71 7.32
N ARG A 158 -13.85 -8.89 8.41
CA ARG A 158 -12.56 -9.60 8.38
C ARG A 158 -12.74 -11.04 7.89
N TYR A 159 -13.75 -11.74 8.37
CA TYR A 159 -14.04 -13.11 7.94
C TYR A 159 -14.55 -13.16 6.50
N ASN A 160 -15.58 -12.39 6.16
CA ASN A 160 -16.21 -12.44 4.83
C ASN A 160 -15.28 -11.96 3.71
N MET A 161 -14.36 -11.04 3.98
CA MET A 161 -13.47 -10.48 2.95
C MET A 161 -12.06 -11.09 2.92
N GLN A 162 -11.55 -11.60 4.04
CA GLN A 162 -10.19 -12.14 4.12
C GLN A 162 -10.12 -13.62 4.51
N GLY A 163 -11.20 -14.22 5.01
CA GLY A 163 -11.17 -15.59 5.52
C GLY A 163 -10.37 -15.77 6.80
N ILE A 164 -10.26 -14.72 7.61
CA ILE A 164 -9.53 -14.77 8.89
C ILE A 164 -10.48 -14.61 10.07
N LYS A 165 -10.10 -15.19 11.21
CA LYS A 165 -10.84 -15.13 12.47
C LYS A 165 -9.97 -14.66 13.62
N PRO A 166 -10.55 -14.10 14.70
CA PRO A 166 -9.79 -13.82 15.90
C PRO A 166 -9.27 -15.14 16.52
N PRO A 167 -8.12 -15.12 17.21
CA PRO A 167 -7.57 -16.32 17.85
C PRO A 167 -8.35 -16.74 19.12
N VAL A 168 -9.16 -15.84 19.66
CA VAL A 168 -10.03 -16.06 20.82
C VAL A 168 -11.39 -15.44 20.54
N HIS A 169 -12.42 -15.94 21.22
CA HIS A 169 -13.77 -15.38 21.12
C HIS A 169 -13.79 -13.89 21.51
N ARG A 170 -14.56 -13.09 20.77
CA ARG A 170 -14.71 -11.64 20.99
C ARG A 170 -16.16 -11.30 21.29
N SER A 171 -16.40 -10.10 21.81
CA SER A 171 -17.75 -9.59 22.08
C SER A 171 -17.82 -8.08 21.85
N GLU A 172 -18.99 -7.49 22.01
CA GLU A 172 -19.16 -6.02 22.00
C GLU A 172 -18.61 -5.34 23.26
N HIS A 173 -18.11 -6.10 24.25
CA HIS A 173 -17.27 -5.55 25.32
C HIS A 173 -15.83 -5.26 24.85
N ASP A 174 -15.44 -5.77 23.69
CA ASP A 174 -14.17 -5.47 23.04
C ASP A 174 -14.34 -4.35 21.99
N PHE A 175 -13.24 -3.70 21.60
CA PHE A 175 -13.21 -2.76 20.48
C PHE A 175 -11.93 -2.93 19.66
N ASP A 176 -11.88 -3.99 18.86
CA ASP A 176 -10.71 -4.39 18.06
C ASP A 176 -10.37 -3.44 16.89
N PRO A 177 -11.31 -2.72 16.25
CA PRO A 177 -10.96 -1.67 15.30
C PRO A 177 -9.99 -0.64 15.90
N GLY A 178 -10.12 -0.36 17.21
CA GLY A 178 -9.24 0.55 17.94
C GLY A 178 -7.76 0.12 17.98
N ALA A 179 -7.45 -1.14 17.70
CA ALA A 179 -6.06 -1.61 17.63
C ALA A 179 -5.34 -1.18 16.34
N LYS A 180 -6.06 -0.64 15.34
CA LYS A 180 -5.46 -0.13 14.10
C LYS A 180 -5.16 1.37 14.20
N PHE A 181 -3.88 1.73 14.07
CA PHE A 181 -3.39 3.12 14.12
C PHE A 181 -4.23 4.12 13.31
N HIS A 182 -4.56 3.79 12.05
CA HIS A 182 -5.30 4.69 11.18
C HIS A 182 -6.75 4.95 11.62
N ILE A 183 -7.37 3.99 12.32
CA ILE A 183 -8.70 4.16 12.89
C ILE A 183 -8.63 5.15 14.07
N THR A 184 -7.72 4.93 15.02
CA THR A 184 -7.60 5.79 16.21
C THR A 184 -7.07 7.18 15.91
N THR A 185 -6.31 7.35 14.83
CA THR A 185 -5.82 8.65 14.36
C THR A 185 -6.70 9.29 13.29
N SER A 186 -7.86 8.71 12.97
CA SER A 186 -8.81 9.21 11.96
C SER A 186 -8.26 9.43 10.55
N HIS A 187 -7.19 8.73 10.17
CA HIS A 187 -6.64 8.80 8.81
C HIS A 187 -7.46 7.92 7.84
N PRO A 188 -7.94 8.42 6.70
CA PRO A 188 -8.62 7.60 5.68
C PRO A 188 -7.74 6.44 5.22
N TYR A 189 -8.29 5.23 5.15
CA TYR A 189 -7.53 4.02 4.79
C TYR A 189 -7.69 3.63 3.31
N ILE A 190 -8.75 4.08 2.65
CA ILE A 190 -9.05 3.78 1.25
C ILE A 190 -7.93 4.22 0.30
N GLN A 191 -7.12 5.19 0.71
CA GLN A 191 -5.93 5.63 -0.04
C GLN A 191 -4.95 4.48 -0.32
N TYR A 192 -4.79 3.53 0.62
CA TYR A 192 -3.91 2.39 0.44
C TYR A 192 -4.48 1.35 -0.53
N PHE A 193 -5.80 1.14 -0.53
CA PHE A 193 -6.46 0.29 -1.52
C PHE A 193 -6.30 0.85 -2.94
N VAL A 194 -6.60 2.15 -3.11
CA VAL A 194 -6.44 2.84 -4.39
C VAL A 194 -4.97 2.80 -4.84
N SER A 195 -4.05 3.07 -3.93
CA SER A 195 -2.60 2.97 -4.16
C SER A 195 -2.19 1.60 -4.69
N CYS A 196 -2.64 0.54 -4.03
CA CYS A 196 -2.32 -0.84 -4.40
C CYS A 196 -2.77 -1.16 -5.84
N VAL A 197 -3.87 -0.58 -6.32
CA VAL A 197 -4.30 -0.77 -7.71
C VAL A 197 -3.49 0.11 -8.68
N ILE A 198 -3.43 1.42 -8.42
CA ILE A 198 -2.87 2.36 -9.39
C ILE A 198 -1.34 2.27 -9.47
N GLN A 199 -0.64 1.81 -8.42
CA GLN A 199 0.81 1.64 -8.47
C GLN A 199 1.24 0.70 -9.59
N PHE A 200 0.48 -0.36 -9.89
CA PHE A 200 0.80 -1.26 -11.01
C PHE A 200 0.55 -0.59 -12.37
N GLN A 201 -0.48 0.26 -12.50
CA GLN A 201 -0.69 1.04 -13.72
C GLN A 201 0.45 2.02 -13.98
N LEU A 202 0.91 2.73 -12.94
CA LEU A 202 2.05 3.64 -13.00
C LEU A 202 3.34 2.87 -13.31
N HIS A 203 3.58 1.76 -12.60
CA HIS A 203 4.74 0.90 -12.80
C HIS A 203 4.80 0.38 -14.23
N LYS A 204 3.72 -0.20 -14.78
CA LYS A 204 3.64 -0.63 -16.18
C LYS A 204 4.02 0.48 -17.16
N ALA A 205 3.44 1.67 -17.01
CA ALA A 205 3.74 2.79 -17.89
C ALA A 205 5.22 3.23 -17.81
N LEU A 206 5.80 3.26 -16.61
CA LEU A 206 7.22 3.60 -16.41
C LEU A 206 8.15 2.51 -16.95
N CYS A 207 7.79 1.24 -16.80
CA CYS A 207 8.54 0.10 -17.32
C CYS A 207 8.57 0.09 -18.85
N MET A 208 7.44 0.43 -19.51
CA MET A 208 7.41 0.63 -20.96
C MET A 208 8.36 1.76 -21.39
N LYS A 209 8.32 2.89 -20.68
CA LYS A 209 9.23 4.03 -20.94
C LYS A 209 10.70 3.73 -20.64
N ALA A 210 10.98 2.82 -19.73
CA ALA A 210 12.33 2.35 -19.46
C ALA A 210 12.82 1.29 -20.47
N GLY A 211 11.95 0.79 -21.34
CA GLY A 211 12.26 -0.33 -22.25
C GLY A 211 12.43 -1.67 -21.52
N GLU A 212 11.95 -1.75 -20.28
CA GLU A 212 12.11 -2.88 -19.34
C GLU A 212 10.92 -3.84 -19.36
N TYR A 213 9.80 -3.44 -19.96
CA TYR A 213 8.62 -4.26 -20.14
C TYR A 213 8.06 -4.09 -21.55
N ASP A 214 7.64 -5.19 -22.16
CA ASP A 214 6.92 -5.24 -23.43
C ASP A 214 5.89 -6.38 -23.38
N PRO A 215 4.59 -6.11 -23.57
CA PRO A 215 3.54 -7.13 -23.52
C PRO A 215 3.71 -8.24 -24.58
N LEU A 216 4.49 -8.00 -25.62
CA LEU A 216 4.74 -8.95 -26.70
C LEU A 216 6.07 -9.71 -26.53
N ASP A 217 6.88 -9.34 -25.54
CA ASP A 217 8.19 -9.96 -25.28
C ASP A 217 8.18 -10.71 -23.93
N PRO A 218 8.12 -12.06 -23.93
CA PRO A 218 8.15 -12.84 -22.70
C PRO A 218 9.48 -12.73 -21.94
N ALA A 219 10.55 -12.22 -22.56
CA ALA A 219 11.81 -11.95 -21.87
C ALA A 219 11.77 -10.67 -21.03
N LYS A 220 10.72 -9.84 -21.17
CA LYS A 220 10.52 -8.60 -20.44
C LYS A 220 9.20 -8.60 -19.66
N PRO A 221 8.99 -9.54 -18.74
CA PRO A 221 7.77 -9.58 -17.96
C PRO A 221 7.74 -8.43 -16.95
N LEU A 222 6.53 -7.95 -16.63
CA LEU A 222 6.36 -6.75 -15.80
C LEU A 222 6.99 -6.90 -14.41
N HIS A 223 6.93 -8.08 -13.81
CA HIS A 223 7.48 -8.35 -12.48
C HIS A 223 9.01 -8.35 -12.39
N LYS A 224 9.74 -8.28 -13.52
CA LYS A 224 11.20 -8.16 -13.57
C LYS A 224 11.68 -6.74 -13.89
N CYS A 225 10.76 -5.79 -14.06
CA CYS A 225 11.09 -4.44 -14.44
C CYS A 225 11.88 -3.69 -13.36
N ASP A 226 13.01 -3.10 -13.75
CA ASP A 226 13.79 -2.19 -12.92
C ASP A 226 14.02 -0.85 -13.65
N ILE A 227 13.31 0.20 -13.22
CA ILE A 227 13.39 1.53 -13.83
C ILE A 227 14.64 2.33 -13.41
N TYR A 228 15.54 1.75 -12.61
CA TYR A 228 16.77 2.40 -12.17
C TYR A 228 17.61 2.89 -13.36
N GLN A 229 18.10 4.13 -13.27
CA GLN A 229 18.85 4.85 -14.32
C GLN A 229 18.08 5.19 -15.61
N SER A 230 16.77 4.93 -15.69
CA SER A 230 15.95 5.39 -16.82
C SER A 230 15.58 6.86 -16.69
N LYS A 231 16.28 7.73 -17.43
CA LYS A 231 15.94 9.16 -17.52
C LYS A 231 14.57 9.38 -18.15
N GLU A 232 14.17 8.55 -19.10
CA GLU A 232 12.88 8.67 -19.77
C GLU A 232 11.71 8.39 -18.81
N ALA A 233 11.81 7.31 -18.03
CA ALA A 233 10.83 7.02 -16.98
C ALA A 233 10.84 8.12 -15.90
N GLY A 234 12.02 8.59 -15.50
CA GLY A 234 12.17 9.68 -14.53
C GLY A 234 11.52 10.99 -14.97
N ASN A 235 11.70 11.40 -16.24
CA ASN A 235 11.06 12.59 -16.79
C ASN A 235 9.53 12.46 -16.77
N ALA A 236 9.00 11.31 -17.22
CA ALA A 236 7.56 11.10 -17.24
C ALA A 236 6.93 11.04 -15.83
N LEU A 237 7.64 10.45 -14.87
CA LEU A 237 7.26 10.49 -13.47
C LEU A 237 7.28 11.92 -12.94
N GLY A 238 8.36 12.67 -13.19
CA GLY A 238 8.48 14.08 -12.80
C GLY A 238 7.35 14.96 -13.33
N ASP A 239 6.95 14.80 -14.60
CA ASP A 239 5.84 15.54 -15.19
C ASP A 239 4.49 15.25 -14.52
N LEU A 240 4.26 13.98 -14.15
CA LEU A 240 3.10 13.57 -13.37
C LEU A 240 3.11 14.23 -11.98
N LEU A 241 4.24 14.18 -11.27
CA LEU A 241 4.38 14.70 -9.91
C LEU A 241 4.25 16.23 -9.84
N GLN A 242 4.78 16.97 -10.83
CA GLN A 242 4.71 18.43 -10.87
C GLN A 242 3.27 18.97 -10.90
N SER A 243 2.30 18.17 -11.33
CA SER A 243 0.90 18.60 -11.38
C SER A 243 0.28 18.76 -9.98
N GLY A 244 0.82 18.11 -8.94
CA GLY A 244 0.21 18.09 -7.60
C GLY A 244 -1.29 17.77 -7.67
N SER A 245 -2.12 18.57 -7.00
CA SER A 245 -3.59 18.51 -7.09
C SER A 245 -4.20 19.62 -7.95
N SER A 246 -3.39 20.27 -8.81
CA SER A 246 -3.87 21.36 -9.70
C SER A 246 -4.76 20.88 -10.85
N LYS A 247 -4.79 19.57 -11.12
CA LYS A 247 -5.58 18.93 -12.16
C LYS A 247 -6.36 17.75 -11.57
N GLU A 248 -7.49 17.44 -12.19
CA GLU A 248 -8.27 16.25 -11.85
C GLU A 248 -7.43 14.98 -12.03
N TRP A 249 -7.49 14.07 -11.06
CA TRP A 249 -6.68 12.85 -11.06
C TRP A 249 -6.82 11.98 -12.34
N PRO A 250 -7.97 11.88 -13.05
CA PRO A 250 -8.04 11.09 -14.28
C PRO A 250 -7.16 11.67 -15.39
N LYS A 251 -6.97 13.00 -15.42
CA LYS A 251 -6.11 13.67 -16.40
C LYS A 251 -4.64 13.48 -16.05
N VAL A 252 -4.31 13.53 -14.76
CA VAL A 252 -2.96 13.25 -14.25
C VAL A 252 -2.56 11.80 -14.55
N MET A 253 -3.47 10.83 -14.31
CA MET A 253 -3.25 9.42 -14.63
C MET A 253 -3.00 9.21 -16.13
N ALA A 254 -3.90 9.74 -16.97
CA ALA A 254 -3.84 9.54 -18.42
C ALA A 254 -2.58 10.12 -19.06
N ALA A 255 -1.99 11.18 -18.48
CA ALA A 255 -0.75 11.76 -18.97
C ALA A 255 0.42 10.77 -18.96
N LEU A 256 0.44 9.83 -18.00
CA LEU A 256 1.47 8.78 -17.92
C LEU A 256 0.99 7.45 -18.52
N THR A 257 -0.23 7.02 -18.19
CA THR A 257 -0.71 5.66 -18.47
C THR A 257 -1.57 5.56 -19.73
N GLY A 258 -2.03 6.69 -20.29
CA GLY A 258 -2.99 6.73 -21.39
C GLY A 258 -4.44 6.41 -21.00
N THR A 259 -4.74 6.15 -19.72
CA THR A 259 -6.10 5.85 -19.23
C THR A 259 -6.58 6.82 -18.16
N HIS A 260 -7.88 7.12 -18.18
CA HIS A 260 -8.58 7.95 -17.19
C HIS A 260 -9.17 7.15 -16.03
N ARG A 261 -8.95 5.84 -15.98
CA ARG A 261 -9.59 4.94 -15.01
C ARG A 261 -8.57 4.15 -14.22
N MET A 262 -8.93 3.93 -12.95
CA MET A 262 -8.30 2.90 -12.14
C MET A 262 -8.64 1.52 -12.75
N ASP A 263 -7.63 0.67 -12.91
CA ASP A 263 -7.74 -0.61 -13.60
C ASP A 263 -6.91 -1.70 -12.89
N ALA A 264 -7.60 -2.68 -12.30
CA ALA A 264 -6.99 -3.82 -11.63
C ALA A 264 -6.44 -4.89 -12.58
N SER A 265 -6.70 -4.79 -13.90
CA SER A 265 -6.18 -5.73 -14.89
C SER A 265 -4.65 -5.77 -14.90
N VAL A 266 -3.99 -4.63 -14.68
CA VAL A 266 -2.53 -4.53 -14.65
C VAL A 266 -1.92 -5.22 -13.42
N LEU A 267 -2.58 -5.12 -12.27
CA LEU A 267 -2.21 -5.87 -11.08
C LEU A 267 -2.31 -7.38 -11.35
N ARG A 268 -3.43 -7.84 -11.94
CA ARG A 268 -3.58 -9.26 -12.31
C ARG A 268 -2.54 -9.72 -13.33
N GLU A 269 -2.20 -8.86 -14.29
CA GLU A 269 -1.15 -9.14 -15.26
C GLU A 269 0.21 -9.35 -14.58
N TYR A 270 0.58 -8.48 -13.63
CA TYR A 270 1.81 -8.61 -12.86
C TYR A 270 1.91 -9.98 -12.17
N PHE A 271 0.82 -10.43 -11.53
CA PHE A 271 0.76 -11.70 -10.81
C PHE A 271 0.34 -12.90 -11.66
N LYS A 272 0.17 -12.74 -12.97
CA LYS A 272 -0.36 -13.82 -13.82
C LYS A 272 0.42 -15.13 -13.73
N PRO A 273 1.78 -15.12 -13.72
CA PRO A 273 2.55 -16.35 -13.57
C PRO A 273 2.28 -17.07 -12.24
N LEU A 274 2.15 -16.31 -11.14
CA LEU A 274 1.82 -16.85 -9.83
C LEU A 274 0.39 -17.39 -9.77
N GLU A 275 -0.57 -16.67 -10.34
CA GLU A 275 -1.97 -17.11 -10.39
C GLU A 275 -2.08 -18.49 -11.07
N MET A 276 -1.41 -18.65 -12.22
CA MET A 276 -1.39 -19.94 -12.93
C MET A 276 -0.75 -21.05 -12.09
N TRP A 277 0.41 -20.78 -11.50
CA TRP A 277 1.11 -21.74 -10.66
C TRP A 277 0.28 -22.17 -9.44
N LEU A 278 -0.36 -21.21 -8.75
CA LEU A 278 -1.22 -21.48 -7.60
C LEU A 278 -2.45 -22.32 -7.99
N THR A 279 -3.06 -22.06 -9.15
CA THR A 279 -4.18 -22.88 -9.63
C THR A 279 -3.76 -24.34 -9.83
N GLU A 280 -2.66 -24.57 -10.54
CA GLU A 280 -2.15 -25.91 -10.79
C GLU A 280 -1.69 -26.63 -9.51
N ASP A 281 -1.01 -25.92 -8.61
CA ASP A 281 -0.53 -26.49 -7.35
C ASP A 281 -1.70 -26.84 -6.40
N ASN A 282 -2.70 -25.98 -6.28
CA ASN A 282 -3.89 -26.26 -5.47
C ASN A 282 -4.67 -27.47 -6.02
N GLU A 283 -4.85 -27.56 -7.34
CA GLU A 283 -5.50 -28.71 -7.97
C GLU A 283 -4.71 -30.01 -7.73
N ARG A 284 -3.39 -29.95 -7.85
CA ARG A 284 -2.49 -31.10 -7.63
C ARG A 284 -2.54 -31.60 -6.20
N ASN A 285 -2.62 -30.70 -5.22
CA ASN A 285 -2.62 -31.05 -3.79
C ASN A 285 -4.05 -31.28 -3.24
N GLY A 286 -5.10 -31.01 -4.03
CA GLY A 286 -6.48 -31.15 -3.60
C GLY A 286 -6.88 -30.12 -2.53
N GLU A 287 -6.30 -28.92 -2.60
CA GLU A 287 -6.57 -27.84 -1.65
C GLU A 287 -8.01 -27.33 -1.76
N PHE A 288 -8.64 -27.06 -0.62
CA PHE A 288 -9.97 -26.46 -0.59
C PHE A 288 -9.87 -24.94 -0.80
N ILE A 289 -10.51 -24.43 -1.86
CA ILE A 289 -10.53 -23.00 -2.17
C ILE A 289 -11.79 -22.35 -1.61
N GLY A 290 -11.59 -21.50 -0.61
CA GLY A 290 -12.65 -20.82 0.12
C GLY A 290 -12.49 -21.03 1.62
N TRP A 291 -13.47 -20.56 2.38
CA TRP A 291 -13.50 -20.76 3.83
C TRP A 291 -14.95 -20.81 4.31
N GLU A 292 -15.19 -21.66 5.30
CA GLU A 292 -16.47 -21.82 5.99
C GLU A 292 -16.19 -21.99 7.48
N THR A 293 -17.09 -21.51 8.34
CA THR A 293 -16.95 -21.65 9.79
C THR A 293 -18.32 -21.71 10.45
N ASP A 294 -18.48 -22.68 11.35
CA ASP A 294 -19.64 -22.78 12.24
C ASP A 294 -19.38 -22.07 13.58
N GLU A 295 -18.18 -21.50 13.77
CA GLU A 295 -17.80 -20.82 15.00
C GLU A 295 -18.42 -19.43 15.08
N VAL A 296 -18.99 -19.10 16.25
CA VAL A 296 -19.39 -17.73 16.57
C VAL A 296 -18.15 -16.92 16.90
N LEU A 297 -17.69 -16.11 15.93
CA LEU A 297 -16.47 -15.31 16.04
C LEU A 297 -16.61 -14.16 17.05
N CYS A 298 -17.79 -13.55 17.11
CA CYS A 298 -18.09 -12.42 17.98
C CYS A 298 -19.55 -12.43 18.46
N THR A 299 -19.78 -12.14 19.74
CA THR A 299 -21.13 -12.09 20.33
C THR A 299 -21.64 -10.66 20.51
N ARG A 300 -22.82 -10.38 19.93
CA ARG A 300 -23.61 -9.17 20.12
C ARG A 300 -24.49 -9.32 21.35
N GLU A 301 -23.95 -9.08 22.54
CA GLU A 301 -24.79 -9.05 23.74
C GLU A 301 -25.54 -7.72 23.82
N LYS A 302 -26.87 -7.77 23.77
CA LYS A 302 -27.69 -6.61 24.12
C LYS A 302 -27.41 -6.27 25.57
N VAL A 303 -26.90 -5.07 25.85
CA VAL A 303 -26.90 -4.51 27.19
C VAL A 303 -28.36 -4.45 27.63
N MET A 304 -28.81 -5.42 28.44
CA MET A 304 -29.97 -5.20 29.29
C MET A 304 -29.57 -4.12 30.28
N MET A 305 -29.81 -2.86 29.92
CA MET A 305 -29.89 -1.79 30.89
C MET A 305 -31.04 -2.15 31.81
N ASP A 306 -30.72 -2.81 32.92
CA ASP A 306 -31.57 -2.90 34.10
C ASP A 306 -31.89 -1.46 34.51
N THR A 307 -33.01 -0.95 34.02
CA THR A 307 -33.68 0.21 34.56
C THR A 307 -34.30 -0.21 35.89
N LYS A 308 -33.44 -0.38 36.91
CA LYS A 308 -33.88 -0.20 38.28
C LYS A 308 -34.16 1.29 38.46
N SER A 309 -35.40 1.63 38.15
CA SER A 309 -36.06 2.80 38.68
C SER A 309 -36.16 2.62 40.19
N ASP A 310 -35.20 3.18 40.92
CA ASP A 310 -35.39 3.44 42.35
C ASP A 310 -36.40 4.60 42.46
N HIS A 311 -37.63 4.24 42.85
CA HIS A 311 -38.62 5.13 43.46
C HIS A 311 -38.44 5.13 44.97
#